data_AF-G5Q6I4-F1
#
_entry.id   AF-G5Q6I4-F1
#
_cell.length_a   1.000
_cell.length_b   1.000
_cell.length_c   1.000
_cell.angle_alpha   90.00
_cell.angle_beta   90.00
_cell.angle_gamma   90.00
#
_symmetry.space_group_name_H-M   'P 1'
#
loop_
_entity.id
_entity.type
_entity.pdbx_description
1 polymer ?
#
loop_
_entity_poly.entity_id
_entity_poly.type
_entity_poly.pdbx_seq_one_letter_code
_entity_poly.pdbx_strand_id
1 'polypeptide(L)'
;MSWEYRYTLNVVIEDFSGDQNLLMAPVLLWLRDNQPDAINNPALREKLFTFEVDILRNDVCDISLNLQLTERVLVSTDGSVSSVEAITEPDEPEEIWTVKRG
;
A
#
# COMPACT_ATOMS: atom_id res chain seq x y z
N MET A 1 6.65 2.88 -22.10
CA MET A 1 5.23 3.23 -21.81
C MET A 1 4.98 2.89 -20.35
N SER A 2 4.12 3.63 -19.65
CA SER A 2 3.74 3.30 -18.27
C SER A 2 2.28 3.67 -18.00
N TRP A 3 1.69 3.05 -16.98
CA TRP A 3 0.37 3.40 -16.44
C TRP A 3 0.32 3.08 -14.94
N GLU A 4 -0.80 3.47 -14.32
CA GLU A 4 -1.06 3.23 -12.90
C GLU A 4 -2.47 2.66 -12.73
N TYR A 5 -2.59 1.56 -12.00
CA TYR A 5 -3.88 1.08 -11.50
C TYR A 5 -4.28 1.85 -10.25
N ARG A 6 -5.58 2.12 -10.11
CA ARG A 6 -6.18 2.67 -8.90
C ARG A 6 -7.38 1.81 -8.55
N TYR A 7 -7.34 1.16 -7.39
CA TYR A 7 -8.37 0.18 -7.02
C TYR A 7 -8.54 0.10 -5.52
N THR A 8 -9.65 -0.53 -5.10
CA THR A 8 -9.86 -0.92 -3.71
C THR A 8 -9.61 -2.41 -3.60
N LEU A 9 -8.54 -2.79 -2.91
CA LEU A 9 -8.26 -4.18 -2.56
C LEU A 9 -9.10 -4.55 -1.34
N ASN A 10 -9.92 -5.58 -1.48
CA ASN A 10 -10.61 -6.19 -0.35
C ASN A 10 -9.83 -7.43 0.11
N VAL A 11 -9.37 -7.42 1.37
CA VAL A 11 -8.70 -8.56 2.01
C VAL A 11 -9.62 -9.10 3.09
N VAL A 12 -10.04 -10.35 2.96
CA VAL A 12 -10.87 -11.04 3.96
C VAL A 12 -10.00 -12.01 4.74
N ILE A 13 -10.01 -11.85 6.07
CA ILE A 13 -9.39 -12.78 7.01
C ILE A 13 -10.54 -13.48 7.74
N GLU A 14 -10.54 -14.81 7.69
CA GLU A 14 -11.60 -15.64 8.26
C GLU A 14 -11.13 -16.34 9.54
N ASP A 15 -12.05 -16.58 10.47
CA ASP A 15 -11.83 -17.32 11.73
C ASP A 15 -10.62 -16.81 12.55
N PHE A 16 -10.38 -15.50 12.55
CA PHE A 16 -9.24 -14.89 13.25
C PHE A 16 -9.45 -14.87 14.77
N SER A 17 -8.47 -15.37 15.51
CA SER A 17 -8.49 -15.43 16.98
C SER A 17 -7.30 -14.77 17.67
N GLY A 18 -6.53 -13.98 16.92
CA GLY A 18 -5.35 -13.29 17.44
C GLY A 18 -5.64 -11.87 17.95
N ASP A 19 -4.57 -11.18 18.36
CA ASP A 19 -4.63 -9.74 18.63
C ASP A 19 -4.76 -8.97 17.31
N GLN A 20 -5.84 -8.21 17.16
CA GLN A 20 -6.09 -7.38 15.98
C GLN A 20 -4.95 -6.37 15.73
N ASN A 21 -4.28 -5.85 16.76
CA ASN A 21 -3.15 -4.94 16.57
C ASN A 21 -1.96 -5.62 15.89
N LEU A 22 -1.73 -6.90 16.18
CA LEU A 22 -0.68 -7.68 15.52
C LEU A 22 -1.00 -7.98 14.06
N LEU A 23 -2.29 -8.08 13.72
CA LEU A 23 -2.76 -8.18 12.34
C LEU A 23 -2.62 -6.84 11.60
N MET A 24 -2.98 -5.72 12.22
CA MET A 24 -2.97 -4.40 11.57
C MET A 24 -1.55 -3.86 11.38
N ALA A 25 -0.62 -4.14 12.28
CA ALA A 25 0.75 -3.66 12.20
C ALA A 25 1.45 -3.94 10.85
N PRO A 26 1.47 -5.17 10.31
CA PRO A 26 2.08 -5.44 9.00
C PRO A 26 1.34 -4.77 7.83
N VAL A 27 0.02 -4.62 7.91
CA VAL A 27 -0.76 -3.92 6.88
C VAL A 27 -0.36 -2.44 6.82
N LEU A 28 -0.30 -1.78 7.98
CA LEU A 28 0.11 -0.37 8.08
C LEU A 28 1.58 -0.18 7.69
N LEU A 29 2.46 -1.12 8.04
CA LEU A 29 3.86 -1.10 7.63
C LEU A 29 4.00 -1.19 6.11
N TRP A 30 3.26 -2.11 5.49
CA TRP A 30 3.26 -2.26 4.03
C TRP A 30 2.69 -1.02 3.34
N LEU A 31 1.58 -0.46 3.84
CA LEU A 31 0.99 0.78 3.30
C LEU A 31 1.94 1.97 3.41
N ARG A 32 2.71 2.08 4.50
CA ARG A 32 3.70 3.14 4.66
C ARG A 32 4.76 3.08 3.56
N ASP A 33 5.24 1.89 3.24
CA ASP A 33 6.33 1.70 2.29
C ASP A 33 5.83 1.71 0.83
N ASN A 34 4.57 1.32 0.58
CA ASN A 34 4.01 1.17 -0.78
C ASN A 34 2.98 2.24 -1.16
N GLN A 35 2.46 3.03 -0.23
CA GLN A 35 1.51 4.14 -0.49
C GLN A 35 1.93 5.42 0.28
N PRO A 36 3.20 5.85 0.19
CA PRO A 36 3.73 6.96 0.98
C PRO A 36 3.03 8.30 0.68
N ASP A 37 2.58 8.51 -0.55
CA ASP A 37 1.83 9.69 -0.97
C ASP A 37 0.47 9.79 -0.25
N ALA A 38 -0.25 8.67 -0.15
CA ALA A 38 -1.52 8.58 0.54
C ALA A 38 -1.33 8.71 2.06
N ILE A 39 -0.30 8.08 2.64
CA ILE A 39 0.05 8.22 4.06
C ILE A 39 0.35 9.67 4.42
N ASN A 40 1.12 10.39 3.59
CA ASN A 40 1.58 11.75 3.90
C ASN A 40 0.55 12.83 3.57
N ASN A 41 -0.52 12.52 2.85
CA ASN A 41 -1.61 13.43 2.55
C ASN A 41 -2.82 13.21 3.48
N PRO A 42 -3.20 14.16 4.36
CA PRO A 42 -4.31 13.98 5.30
C PRO A 42 -5.65 13.58 4.65
N ALA A 43 -5.97 14.13 3.48
CA ALA A 43 -7.24 13.86 2.80
C ALA A 43 -7.28 12.47 2.14
N LEU A 44 -6.12 11.92 1.77
CA LEU A 44 -6.00 10.56 1.24
C LEU A 44 -5.87 9.54 2.36
N ARG A 45 -5.09 9.85 3.41
CA ARG A 45 -4.87 8.99 4.57
C ARG A 45 -6.17 8.58 5.26
N GLU A 46 -7.14 9.48 5.36
CA GLU A 46 -8.46 9.18 5.94
C GLU A 46 -9.22 8.09 5.16
N LYS A 47 -8.95 7.95 3.86
CA LYS A 47 -9.62 7.02 2.96
C LYS A 47 -8.79 5.78 2.61
N LEU A 48 -7.50 5.79 2.94
CA LEU A 48 -6.52 4.78 2.53
C LEU A 48 -6.89 3.38 3.02
N PHE A 49 -7.45 3.30 4.22
CA PHE A 49 -7.67 2.05 4.93
C PHE A 49 -8.97 2.14 5.74
N THR A 50 -9.87 1.18 5.54
CA THR A 50 -10.98 0.90 6.44
C THR A 50 -11.07 -0.59 6.72
N PHE A 51 -11.72 -0.95 7.82
CA PHE A 51 -11.96 -2.35 8.15
C PHE A 51 -13.33 -2.54 8.78
N GLU A 52 -13.90 -3.71 8.55
CA GLU A 52 -15.12 -4.20 9.16
C GLU A 52 -14.81 -5.52 9.89
N VAL A 53 -15.49 -5.75 11.00
CA VAL A 53 -15.32 -6.97 11.81
C VAL A 53 -16.67 -7.61 12.03
N ASP A 54 -16.77 -8.89 11.70
CA ASP A 54 -17.91 -9.74 12.06
C ASP A 54 -17.51 -10.68 13.20
N ILE A 55 -18.17 -10.55 14.35
CA ILE A 55 -17.83 -11.32 15.54
C ILE A 55 -18.58 -12.66 15.47
N LEU A 56 -17.84 -13.75 15.28
CA LEU A 56 -18.42 -15.09 15.16
C LEU A 56 -18.70 -15.70 16.53
N ARG A 57 -17.74 -15.62 17.46
CA ARG A 57 -17.83 -16.10 18.85
C ARG A 57 -16.75 -15.44 19.72
N ASN A 58 -16.79 -15.66 21.04
CA ASN A 58 -15.96 -15.02 22.07
C ASN A 58 -14.58 -14.49 21.63
N ASP A 59 -13.78 -15.33 21.00
CA ASP A 59 -12.40 -15.07 20.59
C ASP A 59 -12.18 -15.25 19.09
N VAL A 60 -13.23 -15.27 18.26
CA VAL A 60 -13.13 -15.50 16.82
C VAL A 60 -13.95 -14.48 16.04
N CYS A 61 -13.34 -13.83 15.06
CA CYS A 61 -14.00 -12.92 14.14
C CYS A 61 -13.50 -13.08 12.69
N ASP A 62 -14.35 -12.66 11.76
CA ASP A 62 -13.93 -12.37 10.39
C ASP A 62 -13.61 -10.88 10.27
N ILE A 63 -12.57 -10.54 9.51
CA ILE A 63 -12.11 -9.17 9.33
C ILE A 63 -12.00 -8.89 7.83
N SER A 64 -12.72 -7.88 7.36
CA SER A 64 -12.66 -7.39 5.98
C SER A 64 -11.93 -6.07 5.94
N LEU A 65 -10.79 -6.01 5.27
CA LEU A 65 -9.99 -4.81 5.06
C LEU A 65 -10.24 -4.25 3.68
N ASN A 66 -10.48 -2.95 3.57
CA ASN A 66 -10.58 -2.24 2.29
C ASN A 66 -9.41 -1.26 2.18
N LEU A 67 -8.52 -1.51 1.23
CA LEU A 67 -7.31 -0.73 0.99
C LEU A 67 -7.44 0.03 -0.33
N GLN A 68 -7.31 1.35 -0.33
CA GLN A 68 -7.25 2.14 -1.56
C GLN A 68 -5.81 2.18 -2.06
N LEU A 69 -5.52 1.46 -3.13
CA LEU A 69 -4.16 1.24 -3.61
C LEU A 69 -3.92 1.83 -5.00
N THR A 70 -2.70 2.28 -5.21
CA THR A 70 -2.12 2.57 -6.52
C THR A 70 -1.05 1.54 -6.86
N GLU A 71 -0.92 1.16 -8.14
CA GLU A 71 0.13 0.24 -8.59
C GLU A 71 0.64 0.66 -9.96
N ARG A 72 1.95 0.92 -10.04
CA ARG A 72 2.58 1.45 -11.25
C ARG A 72 3.14 0.31 -12.08
N VAL A 73 2.88 0.37 -13.38
CA VAL A 73 3.37 -0.62 -14.34
C VAL A 73 4.22 0.06 -15.40
N LEU A 74 5.38 -0.53 -15.66
CA LEU A 74 6.34 -0.06 -16.66
C LEU A 74 6.47 -1.07 -17.78
N VAL A 75 6.52 -0.56 -19.01
CA VAL A 75 6.92 -1.32 -20.19
C VAL A 75 8.30 -0.86 -20.62
N SER A 76 9.27 -1.78 -20.58
CA SER A 76 10.60 -1.61 -21.14
C SER A 76 10.76 -2.43 -22.43
N THR A 77 11.56 -1.91 -23.36
CA THR A 77 11.84 -2.56 -24.64
C THR A 77 13.34 -2.74 -24.79
N ASP A 78 13.76 -3.96 -25.07
CA ASP A 78 15.13 -4.32 -25.44
C ASP A 78 15.12 -4.99 -26.83
N GLY A 79 15.58 -4.25 -27.84
CA GLY A 79 15.50 -4.66 -29.24
C GLY A 79 14.05 -4.91 -29.68
N SER A 80 13.74 -6.18 -29.97
CA SER A 80 12.39 -6.62 -30.38
C SER A 80 11.55 -7.19 -29.24
N VAL A 81 12.08 -7.25 -28.02
CA VAL A 81 11.39 -7.83 -26.86
C VAL A 81 10.88 -6.70 -25.96
N SER A 82 9.63 -6.80 -25.54
CA SER A 82 9.04 -5.91 -24.53
C SER A 82 8.71 -6.69 -23.26
N SER A 83 9.08 -6.16 -22.10
CA SER A 83 8.69 -6.65 -20.79
C SER A 83 7.71 -5.69 -20.14
N VAL A 84 6.79 -6.24 -19.34
CA VAL A 84 5.75 -5.49 -18.62
C VAL A 84 5.80 -5.92 -17.16
N GLU A 85 6.05 -4.99 -16.26
CA GLU A 85 6.25 -5.30 -14.84
C GLU A 85 5.65 -4.24 -13.93
N ALA A 86 5.10 -4.67 -12.80
CA ALA A 86 4.79 -3.80 -11.68
C ALA A 86 6.09 -3.35 -11.02
N ILE A 87 6.20 -2.06 -10.73
CA ILE A 87 7.40 -1.47 -10.12
C ILE A 87 7.07 -0.95 -8.73
N THR A 88 8.03 -1.10 -7.81
CA THR A 88 7.92 -0.61 -6.42
C THR A 88 7.86 0.91 -6.38
N GLU A 89 7.46 1.49 -5.25
CA GLU A 89 7.57 2.93 -5.01
C GLU A 89 9.02 3.42 -5.24
N PRO A 90 9.19 4.64 -5.78
CA PRO A 90 10.51 5.19 -6.00
C PRO A 90 11.10 5.63 -4.65
N ASP A 91 12.43 5.62 -4.55
CA ASP A 91 13.09 6.20 -3.39
C ASP A 91 12.75 7.70 -3.27
N GLU A 92 12.67 8.20 -2.03
CA GLU A 92 12.52 9.63 -1.80
C GLU A 92 13.69 10.38 -2.48
N PRO A 93 13.42 11.46 -3.23
CA PRO A 93 14.47 12.20 -3.88
C PRO A 93 15.44 12.78 -2.84
N GLU A 94 16.74 12.55 -3.03
CA GLU A 94 17.77 13.14 -2.17
C GLU A 94 17.62 14.67 -2.14
N GLU A 95 17.53 15.28 -0.96
CA GLU A 95 17.50 16.73 -0.83
C GLU A 95 18.85 17.34 -1.23
N ILE A 96 18.99 17.72 -2.51
CA ILE A 96 20.20 18.33 -3.07
C ILE A 96 20.31 19.81 -2.71
N TRP A 97 20.24 20.17 -1.42
CA TRP A 97 20.34 21.56 -0.98
C TRP A 97 21.28 21.74 0.20
N THR A 98 22.58 21.51 -0.02
CA THR A 98 23.60 22.32 0.69
C THR A 98 24.85 22.46 -0.16
N VAL A 99 24.84 23.46 -1.05
CA VAL A 99 26.10 24.05 -1.50
C VAL A 99 26.73 24.65 -0.25
N LYS A 100 27.76 23.99 0.31
CA LYS A 100 28.59 24.56 1.37
C LYS A 100 29.14 25.89 0.84
N ARG A 101 28.55 27.01 1.28
CA ARG A 101 29.22 28.31 1.14
C ARG A 101 30.41 28.26 2.07
N GLY A 102 31.59 28.46 1.47
CA GLY A 102 32.90 28.34 2.09
C GLY A 102 33.19 29.37 3.17
#